data_AF-A0A7K1FYU9-F1
#
_entry.id   AF-A0A7K1FYU9-F1
#
_cell.length_a   1.000
_cell.length_b   1.000
_cell.length_c   1.000
_cell.angle_alpha   90.00
_cell.angle_beta   90.00
_cell.angle_gamma   90.00
#
_symmetry.space_group_name_H-M   'P 1'
#
loop_
_entity.id
_entity.type
_entity.pdbx_description
1 polymer ?
#
loop_
_entity_poly.entity_id
_entity_poly.type
_entity_poly.pdbx_seq_one_letter_code
_entity_poly.pdbx_strand_id
1 'polypeptide(L)'
;MKRNNENLILALAKFAEDWWLPYNDSISMLSNAIENGMISKRDLVKNLIEAINDVNFDWIDLAKESQLLIIPEAYTNKEIKNYAKFLLYDYLIPEKIITKEELDNLNIAVENLLQKHTSNDGWILAYDLFDELKKQDQFVDLEYYNLWKLPFINRQILQRSIQDKDREIGYLKYNTKLSEPFP
;
A
#
# COMPACT_ATOMS: atom_id res chain seq x y z
N MET A 1 -22.18 4.44 17.78
CA MET A 1 -21.07 5.33 18.20
C MET A 1 -20.46 5.89 16.93
N LYS A 2 -20.54 7.20 16.66
CA LYS A 2 -19.81 7.79 15.51
C LYS A 2 -18.32 7.63 15.82
N ARG A 3 -17.59 6.88 14.99
CA ARG A 3 -16.13 6.77 15.11
C ARG A 3 -15.55 8.14 14.78
N ASN A 4 -14.71 8.68 15.65
CA ASN A 4 -14.07 9.96 15.43
C ASN A 4 -12.85 9.77 14.52
N ASN A 5 -13.09 9.74 13.20
CA ASN A 5 -12.08 9.63 12.15
C ASN A 5 -11.76 11.00 11.50
N GLU A 6 -12.11 12.11 12.15
CA GLU A 6 -12.02 13.46 11.58
C GLU A 6 -10.61 13.78 11.05
N ASN A 7 -9.56 13.43 11.81
CA ASN A 7 -8.18 13.65 11.37
C ASN A 7 -7.82 12.81 10.13
N LEU A 8 -8.30 11.57 10.05
CA LEU A 8 -8.07 10.70 8.90
C LEU A 8 -8.78 11.22 7.64
N ILE A 9 -10.03 11.69 7.80
CA ILE A 9 -10.80 12.31 6.72
C ILE A 9 -10.07 13.55 6.19
N LEU A 10 -9.67 14.46 7.10
CA LEU A 10 -8.97 15.70 6.74
C LEU A 10 -7.61 15.44 6.09
N ALA A 11 -6.91 14.38 6.52
CA ALA A 11 -5.63 14.00 5.93
C ALA A 11 -5.79 13.43 4.52
N LEU A 12 -6.73 12.49 4.32
CA LEU A 12 -7.00 11.89 3.01
C LEU A 12 -7.51 12.91 2.00
N ALA A 13 -8.27 13.92 2.44
CA ALA A 13 -8.68 15.03 1.59
C ALA A 13 -7.51 15.83 0.98
N LYS A 14 -6.29 15.74 1.52
CA LYS A 14 -5.09 16.37 0.91
C LYS A 14 -4.59 15.62 -0.32
N PHE A 15 -5.08 14.40 -0.52
CA PHE A 15 -4.75 13.52 -1.63
C PHE A 15 -5.95 13.31 -2.57
N ALA A 16 -6.97 14.17 -2.48
CA ALA A 16 -8.17 14.08 -3.32
C ALA A 16 -7.78 14.06 -4.81
N GLU A 17 -8.24 13.04 -5.53
CA GLU A 17 -7.87 12.82 -6.93
C GLU A 17 -8.34 13.94 -7.86
N ASP A 18 -9.42 14.64 -7.50
CA ASP A 18 -10.01 15.74 -8.26
C ASP A 18 -9.10 16.98 -8.34
N TRP A 19 -8.20 17.17 -7.37
CA TRP A 19 -7.22 18.28 -7.38
C TRP A 19 -6.01 17.97 -8.26
N TRP A 20 -5.82 16.69 -8.60
CA TRP A 20 -4.73 16.20 -9.45
C TRP A 20 -3.33 16.67 -9.05
N LEU A 21 -3.08 16.76 -7.74
CA LEU A 21 -1.80 17.23 -7.21
C LEU A 21 -0.74 16.10 -7.21
N PRO A 22 0.54 16.44 -7.47
CA PRO A 22 1.65 15.53 -7.20
C PRO A 22 1.69 15.09 -5.73
N TYR A 23 2.08 13.84 -5.47
CA TYR A 23 2.14 13.28 -4.11
C TYR A 23 2.95 14.14 -3.13
N ASN A 24 4.10 14.69 -3.56
CA ASN A 24 4.93 15.53 -2.71
C ASN A 24 4.22 16.82 -2.29
N ASP A 25 3.40 17.39 -3.16
CA ASP A 25 2.63 18.61 -2.86
C ASP A 25 1.52 18.30 -1.86
N SER A 26 0.81 17.17 -2.03
CA SER A 26 -0.16 16.66 -1.05
C SER A 26 0.47 16.42 0.33
N ILE A 27 1.68 15.86 0.37
CA ILE A 27 2.43 15.65 1.61
C ILE A 27 2.80 16.98 2.27
N SER A 28 3.26 17.97 1.49
CA SER A 28 3.53 19.32 2.02
C SER A 28 2.26 19.97 2.60
N MET A 29 1.11 19.80 1.93
CA MET A 29 -0.18 20.29 2.46
C MET A 29 -0.58 19.60 3.76
N LEU A 30 -0.38 18.29 3.87
CA LEU A 30 -0.62 17.54 5.10
C LEU A 30 0.30 18.01 6.23
N SER A 31 1.59 18.21 5.94
CA SER A 31 2.56 18.72 6.94
C SER A 31 2.15 20.08 7.47
N ASN A 32 1.79 21.01 6.56
CA ASN A 32 1.31 22.33 6.96
C ASN A 32 0.04 22.27 7.80
N ALA A 33 -0.91 21.37 7.49
CA ALA A 33 -2.13 21.21 8.28
C ALA A 33 -1.83 20.68 9.69
N ILE A 34 -0.84 19.79 9.83
CA ILE A 34 -0.39 19.30 11.13
C ILE A 34 0.33 20.39 11.93
N GLU A 35 1.26 21.10 11.30
CA GLU A 35 2.04 22.17 11.94
C GLU A 35 1.15 23.31 12.45
N ASN A 36 0.10 23.63 11.71
CA ASN A 36 -0.89 24.65 12.10
C ASN A 36 -1.95 24.13 13.08
N GLY A 37 -1.85 22.88 13.56
CA GLY A 37 -2.77 22.30 14.53
C GLY A 37 -4.17 21.98 13.99
N MET A 38 -4.38 22.04 12.67
CA MET A 38 -5.65 21.64 12.04
C MET A 38 -5.84 20.12 12.08
N ILE A 39 -4.74 19.37 12.03
CA ILE A 39 -4.72 17.91 12.16
C ILE A 39 -3.78 17.52 13.30
N SER A 40 -4.28 16.75 14.26
CA SER A 40 -3.46 16.15 15.32
C SER A 40 -2.73 14.93 14.75
N LYS A 41 -1.40 15.02 14.56
CA LYS A 41 -0.59 13.89 14.04
C LYS A 41 -0.76 12.63 14.88
N ARG A 42 -0.80 12.76 16.20
CA ARG A 42 -0.98 11.63 17.12
C ARG A 42 -2.34 10.95 16.91
N ASP A 43 -3.41 11.73 16.82
CA ASP A 43 -4.75 11.18 16.66
C ASP A 43 -4.97 10.65 15.23
N LEU A 44 -4.32 11.26 14.22
CA LEU A 44 -4.26 10.73 12.85
C LEU A 44 -3.59 9.34 12.80
N VAL A 45 -2.42 9.16 13.43
CA VAL A 45 -1.76 7.85 13.52
C VAL A 45 -2.70 6.83 14.18
N LYS A 46 -3.31 7.22 15.31
CA LYS A 46 -4.26 6.35 16.02
C LYS A 46 -5.45 5.97 15.13
N ASN A 47 -6.11 6.94 14.49
CA ASN A 47 -7.25 6.72 13.61
C ASN A 47 -6.90 5.79 12.45
N LEU A 48 -5.73 5.99 11.83
CA LEU A 48 -5.28 5.15 10.72
C LEU A 48 -5.06 3.69 11.17
N ILE A 49 -4.38 3.47 12.29
CA ILE A 49 -4.13 2.12 12.81
C ILE A 49 -5.43 1.43 13.26
N GLU A 50 -6.33 2.15 13.92
CA GLU A 50 -7.65 1.61 14.29
C GLU A 50 -8.48 1.25 13.06
N ALA A 51 -8.50 2.10 12.03
CA ALA A 51 -9.22 1.85 10.79
C ALA A 51 -8.68 0.63 10.03
N ILE A 52 -7.35 0.48 9.94
CA ILE A 52 -6.71 -0.63 9.21
C ILE A 52 -7.01 -2.00 9.86
N ASN A 53 -7.03 -2.03 11.19
CA ASN A 53 -7.22 -3.27 11.96
C ASN A 53 -8.69 -3.65 12.17
N ASP A 54 -9.62 -2.78 11.79
CA ASP A 54 -11.04 -3.05 11.92
C ASP A 54 -11.59 -3.72 10.64
N VAL A 55 -11.95 -5.00 10.77
CA VAL A 55 -12.48 -5.84 9.70
C VAL A 55 -13.79 -5.31 9.11
N ASN A 56 -14.56 -4.55 9.90
CA ASN A 56 -15.85 -3.98 9.50
C ASN A 56 -15.75 -2.49 9.17
N PHE A 57 -14.54 -1.95 8.98
CA PHE A 57 -14.38 -0.55 8.61
C PHE A 57 -14.85 -0.31 7.18
N ASP A 58 -15.73 0.67 7.00
CA ASP A 58 -16.23 1.09 5.70
C ASP A 58 -15.31 2.15 5.08
N TRP A 59 -14.34 1.66 4.32
CA TRP A 59 -13.40 2.47 3.54
C TRP A 59 -14.07 3.17 2.36
N ILE A 60 -15.13 2.61 1.80
CA ILE A 60 -15.89 3.25 0.72
C ILE A 60 -16.55 4.52 1.25
N ASP A 61 -17.23 4.45 2.40
CA ASP A 61 -17.82 5.63 3.03
C ASP A 61 -16.75 6.64 3.46
N LEU A 62 -15.61 6.19 4.00
CA LEU A 62 -14.50 7.10 4.31
C LEU A 62 -13.98 7.84 3.06
N ALA A 63 -13.82 7.15 1.94
CA ALA A 63 -13.39 7.76 0.68
C ALA A 63 -14.39 8.79 0.16
N LYS A 64 -15.70 8.59 0.36
CA LYS A 64 -16.72 9.59 0.07
C LYS A 64 -16.61 10.81 0.97
N GLU A 65 -16.53 10.59 2.27
CA GLU A 65 -16.46 11.66 3.27
C GLU A 65 -15.20 12.52 3.09
N SER A 66 -14.07 11.89 2.75
CA SER A 66 -12.80 12.57 2.48
C SER A 66 -12.66 13.11 1.06
N GLN A 67 -13.56 12.74 0.15
CA GLN A 67 -13.45 13.01 -1.29
C GLN A 67 -12.12 12.48 -1.88
N LEU A 68 -11.59 11.39 -1.32
CA LEU A 68 -10.31 10.84 -1.74
C LEU A 68 -10.33 10.41 -3.21
N LEU A 69 -11.42 9.76 -3.64
CA LEU A 69 -11.58 9.17 -4.98
C LEU A 69 -12.76 9.81 -5.70
N ILE A 70 -12.65 9.95 -7.03
CA ILE A 70 -13.73 10.53 -7.87
C ILE A 70 -14.98 9.62 -7.88
N ILE A 71 -14.77 8.30 -7.93
CA ILE A 71 -15.85 7.28 -7.93
C ILE A 71 -15.49 6.20 -6.90
N PRO A 72 -15.71 6.43 -5.58
CA PRO A 72 -15.33 5.49 -4.53
C PRO A 72 -15.90 4.08 -4.70
N GLU A 73 -17.13 3.96 -5.19
CA GLU A 73 -17.83 2.67 -5.38
C GLU A 73 -17.25 1.79 -6.49
N ALA A 74 -16.37 2.33 -7.34
CA ALA A 74 -15.65 1.54 -8.33
C ALA A 74 -14.60 0.61 -7.67
N TYR A 75 -14.27 0.85 -6.40
CA TYR A 75 -13.24 0.13 -5.66
C TYR A 75 -13.83 -0.66 -4.51
N THR A 76 -13.21 -1.79 -4.17
CA THR A 76 -13.55 -2.52 -2.94
C THR A 76 -12.92 -1.87 -1.72
N ASN A 77 -13.48 -2.13 -0.54
CA ASN A 77 -12.92 -1.69 0.74
C ASN A 77 -11.43 -2.02 0.92
N LYS A 78 -11.00 -3.18 0.42
CA LYS A 78 -9.59 -3.62 0.52
C LYS A 78 -8.65 -2.71 -0.27
N GLU A 79 -9.08 -2.28 -1.45
CA GLU A 79 -8.29 -1.44 -2.35
C GLU A 79 -8.14 -0.03 -1.79
N ILE A 80 -9.24 0.55 -1.36
CA ILE A 80 -9.24 1.89 -0.75
C ILE A 80 -8.38 1.88 0.53
N LYS A 81 -8.48 0.84 1.36
CA LYS A 81 -7.60 0.65 2.53
C LYS A 81 -6.12 0.66 2.12
N ASN A 82 -5.75 -0.10 1.09
CA ASN A 82 -4.37 -0.19 0.64
C ASN A 82 -3.87 1.14 0.05
N TYR A 83 -4.75 1.85 -0.67
CA TYR A 83 -4.44 3.16 -1.21
C TYR A 83 -4.21 4.19 -0.11
N ALA A 84 -5.12 4.27 0.87
CA ALA A 84 -4.96 5.13 2.04
C ALA A 84 -3.69 4.80 2.84
N LYS A 85 -3.36 3.51 3.00
CA LYS A 85 -2.08 3.08 3.60
C LYS A 85 -0.91 3.63 2.79
N PHE A 86 -0.88 3.43 1.48
CA PHE A 86 0.19 3.93 0.61
C PHE A 86 0.43 5.43 0.78
N LEU A 87 -0.65 6.22 0.83
CA LEU A 87 -0.54 7.69 0.92
C LEU A 87 0.00 8.19 2.27
N LEU A 88 -0.30 7.48 3.36
CA LEU A 88 -0.09 8.02 4.72
C LEU A 88 0.97 7.29 5.55
N TYR A 89 1.20 5.99 5.35
CA TYR A 89 2.00 5.19 6.28
C TYR A 89 3.44 5.68 6.41
N ASP A 90 4.09 6.02 5.30
CA ASP A 90 5.51 6.41 5.29
C ASP A 90 5.72 7.76 5.96
N TYR A 91 4.77 8.68 5.78
CA TYR A 91 4.82 10.00 6.39
C TYR A 91 4.51 9.95 7.90
N LEU A 92 3.56 9.10 8.30
CA LEU A 92 3.07 9.06 9.67
C LEU A 92 3.86 8.14 10.59
N ILE A 93 4.50 7.11 10.04
CA ILE A 93 5.18 6.08 10.82
C ILE A 93 6.62 5.86 10.31
N PRO A 94 7.52 6.85 10.48
CA PRO A 94 8.89 6.79 9.97
C PRO A 94 9.77 5.79 10.76
N GLU A 95 9.46 5.53 12.02
CA GLU A 95 10.11 4.46 12.82
C GLU A 95 9.87 3.07 12.23
N LYS A 96 8.87 2.99 11.34
CA LYS A 96 8.46 1.81 10.61
C LYS A 96 8.97 1.82 9.15
N ILE A 97 10.00 2.60 8.87
CA ILE A 97 10.73 2.53 7.60
C ILE A 97 11.54 1.25 7.59
N ILE A 98 11.32 0.44 6.56
CA ILE A 98 12.06 -0.78 6.29
C ILE A 98 13.53 -0.45 6.05
N THR A 99 14.39 -1.15 6.75
CA THR A 99 15.82 -1.11 6.49
C THR A 99 16.13 -1.77 5.15
N LYS A 100 17.28 -1.44 4.56
CA LYS A 100 17.73 -2.07 3.32
C LYS A 100 17.81 -3.60 3.44
N GLU A 101 18.31 -4.10 4.58
CA GLU A 101 18.45 -5.53 4.85
C GLU A 101 17.08 -6.23 4.89
N GLU A 102 16.12 -5.65 5.61
CA GLU A 102 14.75 -6.15 5.64
C GLU A 102 14.09 -6.16 4.25
N LEU A 103 14.34 -5.13 3.45
CA LEU A 103 13.87 -5.06 2.07
C LEU A 103 14.47 -6.17 1.22
N ASP A 104 15.77 -6.42 1.37
CA ASP A 104 16.48 -7.49 0.66
C ASP A 104 15.96 -8.88 1.08
N ASN A 105 15.70 -9.10 2.37
CA ASN A 105 15.11 -10.35 2.88
C ASN A 105 13.70 -10.58 2.31
N LEU A 106 12.87 -9.54 2.30
CA LEU A 106 11.53 -9.61 1.71
C LEU A 106 11.60 -9.88 0.21
N ASN A 107 12.51 -9.22 -0.51
CA ASN A 107 12.74 -9.48 -1.94
C ASN A 107 13.10 -10.94 -2.20
N ILE A 108 14.05 -11.50 -1.45
CA ILE A 108 14.47 -12.91 -1.58
C ILE A 108 13.29 -13.85 -1.30
N ALA A 109 12.50 -13.57 -0.27
CA ALA A 109 11.33 -14.38 0.05
C ALA A 109 10.28 -14.36 -1.07
N VAL A 110 10.02 -13.17 -1.64
CA VAL A 110 9.15 -12.99 -2.80
C VAL A 110 9.67 -13.77 -4.01
N GLU A 111 10.95 -13.59 -4.37
CA GLU A 111 11.58 -14.30 -5.49
C GLU A 111 11.45 -15.82 -5.32
N ASN A 112 11.75 -16.35 -4.14
CA ASN A 112 11.63 -17.78 -3.83
C ASN A 112 10.19 -18.30 -3.95
N LEU A 113 9.19 -17.51 -3.51
CA LEU A 113 7.78 -17.89 -3.65
C LEU A 113 7.35 -17.88 -5.11
N LEU A 114 7.72 -16.84 -5.86
CA LEU A 114 7.40 -16.73 -7.29
C LEU A 114 8.07 -17.82 -8.12
N GLN A 115 9.31 -18.22 -7.79
CA GLN A 115 10.00 -19.35 -8.43
C GLN A 115 9.32 -20.69 -8.16
N LYS A 116 8.77 -20.88 -6.95
CA LYS A 116 7.99 -22.10 -6.60
C LYS A 116 6.62 -22.11 -7.28
N HIS A 117 6.03 -20.94 -7.49
CA HIS A 117 4.72 -20.77 -8.12
C HIS A 117 4.82 -20.91 -9.65
N THR A 118 4.95 -22.14 -10.12
CA THR A 118 5.07 -22.49 -11.55
C THR A 118 3.76 -22.95 -12.21
N SER A 119 2.67 -23.05 -11.44
CA SER A 119 1.35 -23.46 -11.94
C SER A 119 0.63 -22.28 -12.61
N ASN A 120 -0.23 -22.52 -13.61
CA ASN A 120 -1.08 -21.53 -14.31
C ASN A 120 -0.33 -20.28 -14.85
N ASP A 121 0.47 -20.46 -15.90
CA ASP A 121 1.27 -19.40 -16.56
C ASP A 121 2.27 -18.66 -15.65
N GLY A 122 2.41 -19.03 -14.37
CA GLY A 122 3.38 -18.50 -13.41
C GLY A 122 3.06 -17.10 -12.88
N TRP A 123 1.85 -16.59 -13.11
CA TRP A 123 1.39 -15.32 -12.54
C TRP A 123 0.62 -15.57 -11.25
N ILE A 124 0.98 -14.84 -10.19
CA ILE A 124 0.24 -14.83 -8.92
C ILE A 124 -0.30 -13.42 -8.68
N LEU A 125 -1.51 -13.30 -8.15
CA LEU A 125 -2.04 -12.01 -7.70
C LEU A 125 -1.24 -11.56 -6.47
N ALA A 126 -0.88 -10.28 -6.39
CA ALA A 126 -0.07 -9.77 -5.28
C ALA A 126 -0.73 -10.01 -3.91
N TYR A 127 -2.06 -10.02 -3.86
CA TYR A 127 -2.82 -10.38 -2.67
C TYR A 127 -2.61 -11.83 -2.22
N ASP A 128 -2.56 -12.78 -3.15
CA ASP A 128 -2.33 -14.18 -2.82
C ASP A 128 -0.86 -14.40 -2.40
N LEU A 129 0.08 -13.73 -3.09
CA LEU A 129 1.49 -13.72 -2.68
C LEU A 129 1.66 -13.17 -1.26
N PHE A 130 0.91 -12.11 -0.93
CA PHE A 130 0.89 -11.50 0.39
C PHE A 130 0.39 -12.49 1.46
N ASP A 131 -0.68 -13.22 1.17
CA ASP A 131 -1.22 -14.23 2.08
C ASP A 131 -0.26 -15.42 2.27
N GLU A 132 0.51 -15.80 1.24
CA GLU A 132 1.57 -16.82 1.37
C GLU A 132 2.77 -16.33 2.22
N LEU A 133 3.21 -15.09 2.01
CA LEU A 133 4.29 -14.50 2.79
C LEU A 133 3.93 -14.38 4.28
N LYS A 134 2.68 -14.00 4.60
CA LYS A 134 2.17 -13.90 5.98
C LYS A 134 2.25 -15.22 6.76
N LYS A 135 2.32 -16.36 6.08
CA LYS A 135 2.49 -17.68 6.73
C LYS A 135 3.92 -17.92 7.24
N GLN A 136 4.89 -17.09 6.86
CA GLN A 136 6.26 -17.17 7.34
C GLN A 136 6.41 -16.29 8.58
N ASP A 137 6.96 -16.84 9.67
CA ASP A 137 7.09 -16.15 10.96
C ASP A 137 7.78 -14.78 10.86
N GLN A 138 8.81 -14.68 10.02
CA GLN A 138 9.57 -13.44 9.79
C GLN A 138 8.76 -12.31 9.12
N PHE A 139 7.58 -12.63 8.57
CA PHE A 139 6.68 -11.67 7.92
C PHE A 139 5.29 -11.67 8.55
N VAL A 140 5.19 -11.99 9.85
CA VAL A 140 3.91 -11.91 10.58
C VAL A 140 3.27 -10.51 10.49
N ASP A 141 4.09 -9.45 10.40
CA ASP A 141 3.64 -8.08 10.13
C ASP A 141 3.84 -7.68 8.65
N LEU A 142 3.51 -8.54 7.68
CA LEU A 142 3.72 -8.22 6.26
C LEU A 142 3.02 -6.93 5.80
N GLU A 143 2.03 -6.47 6.55
CA GLU A 143 1.36 -5.19 6.33
C GLU A 143 2.26 -3.96 6.51
N TYR A 144 3.35 -4.11 7.26
CA TYR A 144 4.48 -3.21 7.32
C TYR A 144 5.37 -3.28 6.07
N TYR A 145 5.65 -4.51 5.64
CA TYR A 145 6.42 -4.95 4.47
C TYR A 145 5.65 -4.82 3.17
N ASN A 146 4.90 -3.72 3.05
CA ASN A 146 4.04 -3.45 1.93
C ASN A 146 4.74 -3.75 0.58
N LEU A 147 4.19 -4.67 -0.21
CA LEU A 147 4.75 -5.07 -1.51
C LEU A 147 4.96 -3.87 -2.46
N TRP A 148 4.22 -2.79 -2.26
CA TRP A 148 4.41 -1.49 -2.94
C TRP A 148 5.79 -0.87 -2.77
N LYS A 149 6.48 -1.23 -1.68
CA LYS A 149 7.82 -0.75 -1.39
C LYS A 149 8.92 -1.58 -2.05
N LEU A 150 8.56 -2.69 -2.69
CA LEU A 150 9.54 -3.56 -3.32
C LEU A 150 10.01 -2.97 -4.67
N PRO A 151 11.32 -2.70 -4.81
CA PRO A 151 11.88 -2.22 -6.07
C PRO A 151 12.01 -3.38 -7.06
N PHE A 152 10.95 -3.65 -7.82
CA PHE A 152 10.96 -4.72 -8.84
C PHE A 152 11.83 -4.39 -10.08
N ILE A 153 12.18 -3.12 -10.27
CA ILE A 153 12.80 -2.59 -11.51
C ILE A 153 14.18 -3.20 -11.86
N ASN A 154 14.86 -3.85 -10.91
CA ASN A 154 16.15 -4.52 -11.17
C ASN A 154 16.13 -6.01 -10.79
N ARG A 155 14.96 -6.63 -10.72
CA ARG A 155 14.79 -8.02 -10.31
C ARG A 155 14.21 -8.86 -11.46
N GLN A 156 14.37 -10.17 -11.37
CA GLN A 156 13.75 -11.13 -12.28
C GLN A 156 12.24 -11.26 -11.99
N ILE A 157 11.52 -10.14 -11.84
CA ILE A 157 10.09 -10.12 -11.51
C ILE A 157 9.37 -9.25 -12.54
N LEU A 158 8.38 -9.83 -13.21
CA LEU A 158 7.46 -9.13 -14.07
C LEU A 158 6.23 -8.70 -13.27
N GLN A 159 5.68 -7.54 -13.64
CA GLN A 159 4.45 -7.00 -13.08
C GLN A 159 3.40 -6.80 -14.18
N ARG A 160 2.13 -7.04 -13.85
CA ARG A 160 0.96 -6.68 -14.67
C ARG A 160 -0.06 -6.01 -13.77
N SER A 161 -0.68 -4.91 -14.19
CA SER A 161 -1.77 -4.28 -13.44
C SER A 161 -3.01 -5.18 -13.37
N ILE A 162 -3.90 -4.92 -12.41
CA ILE A 162 -5.28 -5.37 -12.51
C ILE A 162 -6.00 -4.39 -13.44
N GLN A 163 -6.88 -4.91 -14.29
CA GLN A 163 -7.70 -4.08 -15.18
C GLN A 163 -8.46 -3.03 -14.35
N ASP A 164 -8.46 -1.78 -14.82
CA ASP A 164 -9.09 -0.62 -14.17
C ASP A 164 -8.47 -0.21 -12.82
N LYS A 165 -7.31 -0.79 -12.47
CA LYS A 165 -6.55 -0.53 -11.23
C LYS A 165 -5.06 -0.41 -11.56
N ASP A 166 -4.73 0.55 -12.41
CA ASP A 166 -3.36 0.75 -12.91
C ASP A 166 -2.36 1.12 -11.82
N ARG A 167 -2.88 1.67 -10.71
CA ARG A 167 -2.12 1.96 -9.50
C ARG A 167 -2.19 0.82 -8.49
N GLU A 168 -2.62 -0.38 -8.88
CA GLU A 168 -2.51 -1.59 -8.07
C GLU A 168 -1.39 -2.56 -8.53
N ILE A 169 -0.62 -3.15 -7.60
CA ILE A 169 0.24 -4.28 -7.90
C ILE A 169 -0.72 -5.40 -8.18
N GLY A 170 -0.93 -5.66 -9.45
CA GLY A 170 -1.82 -6.71 -9.87
C GLY A 170 -1.16 -8.06 -9.72
N TYR A 171 -0.58 -8.53 -10.82
CA TYR A 171 0.01 -9.84 -10.91
C TYR A 171 1.53 -9.72 -10.93
N LEU A 172 2.19 -10.65 -10.24
CA LEU A 172 3.63 -10.79 -10.20
C LEU A 172 4.02 -12.16 -10.76
N LYS A 173 5.15 -12.21 -11.45
CA LYS A 173 5.70 -13.45 -12.01
C LYS A 173 7.22 -13.43 -12.01
N TYR A 174 7.85 -14.57 -11.73
CA TYR A 174 9.29 -14.71 -11.90
C TYR A 174 9.68 -14.76 -13.39
N ASN A 175 10.68 -13.96 -13.78
CA ASN A 175 11.23 -13.88 -15.13
C ASN A 175 12.45 -14.80 -15.27
N THR A 176 12.24 -16.01 -15.77
CA THR A 176 13.31 -16.98 -16.01
C THR A 176 14.28 -16.59 -17.14
N LYS A 177 14.03 -15.51 -17.89
CA LYS A 177 14.86 -15.11 -19.04
C LYS A 177 15.96 -14.09 -18.72
N LEU A 178 16.03 -13.57 -17.49
CA LEU A 178 17.06 -12.63 -17.05
C LEU A 178 18.29 -13.32 -16.41
N SER A 179 18.35 -14.65 -16.44
CA SER A 179 19.48 -15.44 -15.91
C SER A 179 20.59 -15.70 -16.93
N GLU A 180 20.47 -15.21 -18.16
CA GLU A 180 21.58 -15.21 -19.10
C GLU A 180 22.47 -13.99 -18.81
N PRO A 181 23.75 -14.16 -18.44
CA PRO A 181 24.66 -13.04 -18.39
C PRO A 181 24.68 -12.40 -19.78
N PHE A 182 24.56 -11.07 -19.82
CA PHE A 182 24.80 -10.31 -21.05
C PHE A 182 26.12 -10.79 -21.67
N PRO A 183 26.14 -11.14 -22.98
CA PRO A 183 27.36 -11.57 -23.65
C PRO A 183 28.44 -10.48 -23.66
#